data_AF-A0A963Y0L8-F1
#
_entry.id   AF-A0A963Y0L8-F1
#
_cell.length_a   1.000
_cell.length_b   1.000
_cell.length_c   1.000
_cell.angle_alpha   90.00
_cell.angle_beta   90.00
_cell.angle_gamma   90.00
#
_symmetry.space_group_name_H-M   'P 1'
#
loop_
_entity.id
_entity.type
_entity.pdbx_description
1 polymer ?
#
loop_
_entity_poly.entity_id
_entity_poly.type
_entity_poly.pdbx_seq_one_letter_code
_entity_poly.pdbx_strand_id
1 'polypeptide(L)'
;AAEAGIEMNLAYFVPKTGAPAWVDCMAIPSDAPNRENGYKFMNFLMEPQVAAGDTNYTYYATANIPAKEFILPEILEDPAVYPDAETIGRMWAPKPFNEEQDRAMTRAWQAIKTG
;
A
#
# COMPACT_ATOMS: atom_id res chain seq x y z
N ALA A 1 14.55 -9.30 -16.55
CA ALA A 1 13.63 -10.07 -17.42
C ALA A 1 13.55 -9.45 -18.81
N ALA A 2 13.10 -8.19 -18.94
CA ALA A 2 13.10 -7.46 -20.22
C ALA A 2 14.49 -7.33 -20.85
N GLU A 3 15.53 -7.00 -20.06
CA GLU A 3 16.93 -6.95 -20.53
C GLU A 3 17.49 -8.32 -20.95
N ALA A 4 16.85 -9.42 -20.52
CA ALA A 4 17.20 -10.78 -20.90
C ALA A 4 16.32 -11.32 -22.05
N GLY A 5 15.46 -10.48 -22.65
CA GLY A 5 14.53 -10.89 -23.71
C GLY A 5 13.42 -11.84 -23.24
N ILE A 6 13.17 -11.92 -21.93
CA ILE A 6 12.13 -12.78 -21.36
C ILE A 6 10.87 -11.94 -21.16
N GLU A 7 9.83 -12.25 -21.93
CA GLU A 7 8.48 -11.74 -21.72
C GLU A 7 7.85 -12.45 -20.51
N MET A 8 7.53 -11.69 -19.48
CA MET A 8 6.88 -12.21 -18.28
C MET A 8 5.47 -11.62 -18.18
N ASN A 9 4.47 -12.50 -18.24
CA ASN A 9 3.09 -12.14 -17.99
C ASN A 9 2.77 -12.37 -16.51
N LEU A 10 2.80 -11.29 -15.73
CA LEU A 10 2.53 -11.31 -14.28
C LEU A 10 1.15 -10.71 -14.01
N ALA A 11 0.43 -11.31 -13.06
CA ALA A 11 -0.85 -10.81 -12.58
C ALA A 11 -0.92 -10.91 -11.05
N TYR A 12 -1.64 -9.97 -10.44
CA TYR A 12 -1.98 -9.98 -9.02
C TYR A 12 -3.47 -10.28 -8.84
N PHE A 13 -3.81 -11.00 -7.78
CA PHE A 13 -5.19 -11.19 -7.37
C PHE A 13 -5.27 -11.41 -5.86
N VAL A 14 -6.35 -10.93 -5.26
CA VAL A 14 -6.69 -11.26 -3.86
C VAL A 14 -7.21 -12.71 -3.83
N PRO A 15 -6.69 -13.61 -2.98
CA PRO A 15 -7.20 -14.98 -2.86
C PRO A 15 -8.68 -15.04 -2.49
N LYS A 16 -9.37 -16.12 -2.90
CA LYS A 16 -10.79 -16.36 -2.55
C LYS A 16 -11.02 -16.50 -1.04
N THR A 17 -10.00 -16.91 -0.30
CA THR A 17 -10.01 -17.01 1.17
C THR A 17 -9.86 -15.65 1.87
N GLY A 18 -9.68 -14.56 1.12
CA GLY A 18 -9.40 -13.25 1.66
C GLY A 18 -7.91 -12.96 1.83
N ALA A 19 -7.59 -11.70 2.12
CA ALA A 19 -6.24 -11.20 2.33
C ALA A 19 -6.24 -10.00 3.30
N PRO A 20 -5.12 -9.71 3.97
CA PRO A 20 -4.98 -8.46 4.70
C PRO A 20 -5.07 -7.25 3.74
N ALA A 21 -5.81 -6.24 4.15
CA ALA A 21 -5.76 -4.88 3.62
C ALA A 21 -4.92 -4.01 4.57
N TRP A 22 -4.08 -3.13 4.03
CA TRP A 22 -3.31 -2.18 4.83
C TRP A 22 -3.44 -0.77 4.27
N VAL A 23 -3.19 0.21 5.14
CA VAL A 23 -3.15 1.63 4.80
C VAL A 23 -1.86 2.19 5.39
N ASP A 24 -1.01 2.72 4.53
CA ASP A 24 0.19 3.44 4.95
C ASP A 24 -0.14 4.91 5.21
N CYS A 25 0.32 5.43 6.34
CA CYS A 25 0.07 6.79 6.77
C CYS A 25 1.39 7.53 7.00
N MET A 26 1.44 8.80 6.58
CA MET A 26 2.51 9.70 7.00
C MET A 26 2.29 10.18 8.43
N ALA A 27 3.36 10.22 9.21
CA ALA A 27 3.40 10.80 10.54
C ALA A 27 4.67 11.65 10.70
N ILE A 28 4.59 12.72 11.50
CA ILE A 28 5.74 13.53 11.89
C ILE A 28 6.17 13.12 13.30
N PRO A 29 7.42 12.63 13.50
CA PRO A 29 7.93 12.32 14.83
C PRO A 29 7.85 13.51 15.80
N SER A 30 7.59 13.23 17.08
CA SER A 30 7.45 14.26 18.12
C SER A 30 8.75 15.03 18.40
N ASP A 31 9.89 14.49 18.00
CA ASP A 31 11.23 15.06 18.12
C ASP A 31 11.82 15.50 16.77
N ALA A 32 11.00 15.55 15.70
CA ALA A 32 11.46 15.92 14.37
C ALA A 32 12.11 17.32 14.36
N PRO A 33 13.37 17.46 13.92
CA PRO A 33 14.11 18.72 13.98
C PRO A 33 13.56 19.79 13.02
N ASN A 34 12.82 19.38 12.00
CA ASN A 34 12.27 20.26 10.94
C ASN A 34 10.76 20.04 10.76
N ARG A 35 9.97 20.17 11.84
CA ARG A 35 8.52 19.90 11.83
C ARG A 35 7.76 20.71 10.77
N GLU A 36 8.09 21.98 10.57
CA GLU A 36 7.44 22.82 9.56
C GLU A 36 7.62 22.29 8.13
N ASN A 37 8.81 21.80 7.79
CA ASN A 37 9.06 21.20 6.49
C ASN A 37 8.33 19.86 6.33
N GLY A 38 8.18 19.10 7.43
CA GLY A 38 7.33 17.91 7.46
C GLY A 38 5.88 18.24 7.06
N TYR A 39 5.29 19.29 7.63
CA TYR A 39 3.95 19.73 7.25
C TYR A 39 3.85 20.20 5.80
N LYS A 40 4.84 20.96 5.31
CA LYS A 40 4.88 21.41 3.91
C LYS A 40 4.93 20.21 2.95
N PHE A 41 5.73 19.20 3.26
CA PHE A 41 5.82 17.99 2.45
C PHE A 41 4.52 17.18 2.47
N MET A 42 3.90 17.00 3.65
CA MET A 42 2.59 16.36 3.75
C MET A 42 1.53 17.11 2.94
N ASN A 43 1.53 18.44 2.99
CA ASN A 43 0.60 19.25 2.20
C ASN A 43 0.79 19.04 0.70
N PHE A 44 2.05 19.08 0.22
CA PHE A 44 2.38 18.83 -1.17
C PHE A 44 1.89 17.45 -1.66
N LEU A 45 2.12 16.39 -0.88
CA LEU A 45 1.66 15.05 -1.23
C LEU A 45 0.12 14.90 -1.24
N MET A 46 -0.61 15.79 -0.56
CA MET A 46 -2.07 15.83 -0.58
C MET A 46 -2.64 16.63 -1.77
N GLU A 47 -1.81 17.28 -2.58
CA GLU A 47 -2.27 17.90 -3.82
C GLU A 47 -2.77 16.82 -4.80
N PRO A 48 -3.97 16.94 -5.40
CA PRO A 48 -4.57 15.87 -6.19
C PRO A 48 -3.69 15.33 -7.33
N GLN A 49 -3.01 16.22 -8.05
CA GLN A 49 -2.13 15.84 -9.16
C GLN A 49 -0.85 15.14 -8.67
N VAL A 50 -0.36 15.49 -7.48
CA VAL A 50 0.82 14.85 -6.88
C VAL A 50 0.46 13.45 -6.42
N ALA A 51 -0.64 13.30 -5.67
CA ALA A 51 -1.14 12.00 -5.24
C ALA A 51 -1.48 11.07 -6.42
N ALA A 52 -2.04 11.62 -7.51
CA ALA A 52 -2.27 10.88 -8.73
C ALA A 52 -0.98 10.49 -9.44
N GLY A 53 0.02 11.37 -9.47
CA GLY A 53 1.35 11.08 -10.00
C GLY A 53 2.00 9.90 -9.28
N ASP A 54 1.89 9.85 -7.94
CA ASP A 54 2.38 8.73 -7.13
C ASP A 54 1.62 7.44 -7.46
N THR A 55 0.29 7.46 -7.55
CA THR A 55 -0.49 6.28 -7.95
C THR A 55 -0.14 5.83 -9.37
N ASN A 56 0.01 6.76 -10.31
CA ASN A 56 0.34 6.46 -11.71
C ASN A 56 1.73 5.81 -11.85
N TYR A 57 2.65 6.14 -10.95
CA TYR A 57 3.99 5.57 -10.93
C TYR A 57 4.05 4.24 -10.17
N THR A 58 3.37 4.13 -9.03
CA THR A 58 3.52 3.01 -8.08
C THR A 58 2.46 1.93 -8.20
N TYR A 59 1.34 2.21 -8.86
CA TYR A 59 0.15 1.34 -8.92
C TYR A 59 -0.46 1.07 -7.53
N TYR A 60 -0.22 1.93 -6.54
CA TYR A 60 -0.94 1.90 -5.26
C TYR A 60 -2.09 2.89 -5.26
N ALA A 61 -3.26 2.44 -4.82
CA ALA A 61 -4.44 3.27 -4.71
C ALA A 61 -4.25 4.39 -3.68
N THR A 62 -4.52 5.63 -4.09
CA THR A 62 -4.52 6.78 -3.18
C THR A 62 -5.85 6.92 -2.43
N ALA A 63 -5.77 7.37 -1.18
CA ALA A 63 -6.92 7.79 -0.37
C ALA A 63 -7.44 9.20 -0.72
N ASN A 64 -6.74 9.93 -1.59
CA ASN A 64 -7.12 11.26 -2.05
C ASN A 64 -8.23 11.15 -3.11
N ILE A 65 -9.49 11.41 -2.71
CA ILE A 65 -10.65 11.26 -3.61
C ILE A 65 -10.55 12.17 -4.85
N PRO A 66 -10.24 13.48 -4.73
CA PRO A 66 -10.04 14.35 -5.90
C PRO A 66 -8.92 13.90 -6.86
N ALA A 67 -7.90 13.18 -6.38
CA ALA A 67 -6.80 12.71 -7.23
C ALA A 67 -7.28 11.76 -8.34
N LYS A 68 -8.43 11.09 -8.16
CA LYS A 68 -8.98 10.17 -9.17
C LYS A 68 -9.22 10.82 -10.53
N GLU A 69 -9.44 12.13 -10.60
CA GLU A 69 -9.59 12.85 -11.88
C GLU A 69 -8.29 12.89 -12.70
N PHE A 70 -7.13 12.65 -12.09
CA PHE A 70 -5.80 12.73 -12.70
C PHE A 70 -5.09 11.36 -12.81
N ILE A 71 -5.72 10.28 -12.33
CA ILE A 71 -5.18 8.93 -12.43
C ILE A 71 -5.46 8.38 -13.83
N LEU A 72 -4.51 7.64 -14.39
CA LEU A 72 -4.65 7.02 -15.70
C LEU A 72 -5.83 6.01 -15.71
N PRO A 73 -6.69 6.01 -16.74
CA PRO A 73 -7.85 5.13 -16.80
C PRO A 73 -7.49 3.64 -16.60
N GLU A 74 -6.39 3.19 -17.18
CA GLU A 74 -5.93 1.80 -17.05
C GLU A 74 -5.59 1.40 -15.61
N ILE A 75 -5.25 2.36 -14.75
CA ILE A 75 -4.98 2.11 -13.32
C ILE A 75 -6.28 2.18 -12.52
N LEU A 76 -7.19 3.11 -12.84
CA LEU A 76 -8.51 3.19 -12.20
C LEU A 76 -9.35 1.94 -12.45
N GLU A 77 -9.18 1.32 -13.62
CA GLU A 77 -9.89 0.11 -14.04
C GLU A 77 -9.20 -1.19 -13.59
N ASP A 78 -7.97 -1.13 -13.06
CA ASP A 78 -7.24 -2.31 -12.61
C ASP A 78 -7.79 -2.82 -11.26
N PRO A 79 -8.44 -3.99 -11.20
CA PRO A 79 -8.99 -4.54 -9.97
C PRO A 79 -7.92 -4.97 -8.95
N ALA A 80 -6.64 -5.06 -9.34
CA ALA A 80 -5.52 -5.23 -8.43
C ALA A 80 -5.24 -3.96 -7.61
N VAL A 81 -5.54 -2.79 -8.18
CA VAL A 81 -5.33 -1.47 -7.55
C VAL A 81 -6.62 -0.96 -6.90
N TYR A 82 -7.72 -0.97 -7.66
CA TYR A 82 -9.05 -0.57 -7.22
C TYR A 82 -10.01 -1.77 -7.25
N PRO A 83 -9.97 -2.64 -6.22
CA PRO A 83 -10.81 -3.84 -6.17
C PRO A 83 -12.31 -3.50 -6.07
N ASP A 84 -13.13 -4.42 -6.55
CA ASP A 84 -14.59 -4.34 -6.42
C ASP A 84 -15.07 -4.59 -4.99
N ALA A 85 -16.36 -4.32 -4.74
CA ALA A 85 -16.96 -4.46 -3.43
C ALA A 85 -16.95 -5.91 -2.90
N GLU A 86 -17.05 -6.92 -3.79
CA GLU A 86 -16.96 -8.33 -3.41
C GLU A 86 -15.56 -8.66 -2.88
N THR A 87 -14.53 -8.18 -3.56
CA THR A 87 -13.13 -8.38 -3.18
C THR A 87 -12.80 -7.64 -1.90
N ILE A 88 -13.24 -6.38 -1.76
CA ILE A 88 -13.11 -5.62 -0.51
C ILE A 88 -13.80 -6.34 0.64
N GLY A 89 -14.98 -6.93 0.41
CA GLY A 89 -15.77 -7.64 1.44
C GLY A 89 -15.08 -8.86 2.04
N ARG A 90 -14.08 -9.43 1.37
CA ARG A 90 -13.27 -10.55 1.88
C ARG A 90 -11.88 -10.13 2.38
N MET A 91 -11.53 -8.85 2.30
CA MET A 91 -10.28 -8.33 2.87
C MET A 91 -10.48 -7.95 4.34
N TRP A 92 -9.39 -7.92 5.11
CA TRP A 92 -9.44 -7.61 6.55
C TRP A 92 -8.29 -6.74 7.00
N ALA A 93 -8.53 -5.83 7.94
CA ALA A 93 -7.48 -5.02 8.55
C ALA A 93 -6.73 -5.84 9.62
N PRO A 94 -5.39 -5.91 9.58
CA PRO A 94 -4.61 -6.48 10.67
C PRO A 94 -4.88 -5.78 11.99
N LYS A 95 -4.96 -6.58 13.07
CA LYS A 95 -5.07 -6.05 14.43
C LYS A 95 -3.67 -5.96 15.05
N PRO A 96 -3.40 -4.94 15.88
CA PRO A 96 -2.15 -4.91 16.63
C PRO A 96 -2.06 -6.14 17.53
N PHE A 97 -0.87 -6.73 17.58
CA PHE A 97 -0.57 -7.82 18.49
C PHE A 97 -0.30 -7.27 19.90
N ASN A 98 -0.57 -8.09 20.91
CA ASN A 98 0.00 -7.87 22.23
C ASN A 98 1.45 -8.36 22.28
N GLU A 99 2.19 -8.01 23.34
CA GLU A 99 3.61 -8.36 23.44
C GLU A 99 3.88 -9.87 23.40
N GLU A 100 2.98 -10.68 23.95
CA GLU A 100 3.13 -12.14 23.94
C GLU A 100 3.02 -12.69 22.51
N GLN A 101 2.01 -12.23 21.77
CA GLN A 101 1.79 -12.56 20.36
C GLN A 101 2.96 -12.10 19.49
N ASP A 102 3.48 -10.90 19.69
CA ASP A 102 4.66 -10.38 18.96
C ASP A 102 5.91 -11.23 19.19
N ARG A 103 6.19 -11.58 20.45
CA ARG A 103 7.33 -12.45 20.78
C ARG A 103 7.16 -13.83 20.17
N ALA A 104 5.96 -14.39 20.21
CA ALA A 104 5.67 -15.69 19.62
C ALA A 104 5.86 -15.67 18.09
N MET A 105 5.30 -14.65 17.41
CA MET A 105 5.45 -14.45 15.96
C MET A 105 6.93 -14.32 15.58
N THR A 106 7.69 -13.49 16.31
CA THR A 106 9.12 -13.27 16.03
C THR A 106 9.92 -14.56 16.12
N ARG A 107 9.71 -15.37 17.17
CA ARG A 107 10.39 -16.66 17.33
C ARG A 107 10.01 -17.64 16.22
N ALA A 108 8.72 -17.76 15.91
CA ALA A 108 8.24 -18.63 14.84
C ALA A 108 8.87 -18.24 13.49
N TRP A 109 8.89 -16.94 13.18
CA TRP A 109 9.48 -16.43 11.95
C TRP A 109 10.99 -16.65 11.87
N GLN A 110 11.71 -16.53 12.98
CA GLN A 110 13.14 -16.86 13.04
C GLN A 110 13.37 -18.34 12.73
N ALA A 111 12.63 -19.25 13.36
CA ALA A 111 12.75 -20.68 13.11
C ALA A 111 12.46 -21.05 11.65
N ILE A 112 11.40 -20.48 11.06
CA ILE A 112 11.06 -20.69 9.64
C ILE A 112 12.22 -20.26 8.73
N LYS A 113 12.84 -19.11 9.01
CA LYS A 113 13.92 -18.56 8.18
C LYS A 113 15.24 -19.32 8.31
N THR A 114 15.50 -19.96 9.45
CA THR A 114 16.78 -20.66 9.70
C THR A 114 16.78 -22.11 9.20
N GLY A 115 15.61 -22.69 8.95
CA GLY A 115 15.46 -24.14 8.75
C GLY A 115 15.72 -24.93 10.03
#